data_AF-A0A804KH76-F1
#
_entry.id   AF-A0A804KH76-F1
#
_cell.length_a   1.000
_cell.length_b   1.000
_cell.length_c   1.000
_cell.angle_alpha   90.00
_cell.angle_beta   90.00
_cell.angle_gamma   90.00
#
_symmetry.space_group_name_H-M   'P 1'
#
loop_
_entity.id
_entity.type
_entity.pdbx_description
1 polymer ?
#
loop_
_entity_poly.entity_id
_entity_poly.type
_entity_poly.pdbx_seq_one_letter_code
_entity_poly.pdbx_strand_id
1 'polypeptide(L)'
;MKEDGGDPSLAMPSSDSPTQPKRILDSPSESPKPQKLPRSVEEGCGEGREGMSQNPRLQRYLVAVEYIGTRFSGSQRQPNCRTVVGVLEDAFHKFIGQPVSISFSSRTDAGVHALSNVCHVDVERISKRKPGEVLTPHEPGVVRRAVNHFLQKCEGDITVIDVRCVPADFHARFKALERTYHYRILSGPEPLSTFEKDRAWHVPEELDILAMKKACSILIGSHDFSSFRATGCQAKSPIKTLDELSVTEVLPSLYFPSIMERSEMESLNGSLSCSKTSDHELPANYLDTSGMSIQKNSTDCCQGFGHRSRHRCYVITARARSFLYHQAYGWWSKICRDWRDNSQ
;
A
#
# COMPACT_ATOMS: atom_id res chain seq x y z
N MET A 1 -9.57 54.21 -33.35
CA MET A 1 -10.60 54.41 -32.31
C MET A 1 -9.99 53.85 -31.04
N LYS A 2 -9.42 54.70 -30.16
CA LYS A 2 -10.13 55.51 -29.13
C LYS A 2 -10.74 54.58 -28.06
N GLU A 3 -10.45 54.69 -26.77
CA GLU A 3 -9.68 55.66 -25.93
C GLU A 3 -8.95 54.86 -24.81
N ASP A 4 -7.73 55.20 -24.38
CA ASP A 4 -7.38 56.13 -23.28
C ASP A 4 -8.19 55.92 -21.98
N GLY A 5 -7.62 55.84 -20.77
CA GLY A 5 -6.22 55.91 -20.29
C GLY A 5 -6.20 56.13 -18.75
N GLY A 6 -5.03 56.13 -18.09
CA GLY A 6 -4.87 56.72 -16.73
C GLY A 6 -4.29 55.85 -15.60
N ASP A 7 -3.02 56.11 -15.29
CA ASP A 7 -2.34 55.99 -13.99
C ASP A 7 -1.81 57.44 -13.68
N PRO A 8 -1.28 57.86 -12.49
CA PRO A 8 -0.88 57.10 -11.30
C PRO A 8 -1.09 57.73 -9.89
N SER A 9 -1.02 56.87 -8.86
CA SER A 9 -0.31 57.03 -7.55
C SER A 9 -0.64 58.10 -6.47
N LEU A 10 -0.46 57.65 -5.21
CA LEU A 10 0.01 58.34 -3.98
C LEU A 10 -0.92 59.25 -3.13
N ALA A 11 -1.42 58.71 -2.00
CA ALA A 11 -1.14 59.22 -0.63
C ALA A 11 -1.69 58.28 0.48
N MET A 12 -0.98 58.22 1.61
CA MET A 12 -1.33 57.63 2.93
C MET A 12 -1.27 58.77 3.99
N PRO A 13 -1.73 58.68 5.28
CA PRO A 13 -1.75 57.48 6.15
C PRO A 13 -2.82 57.39 7.28
N SER A 14 -2.63 56.39 8.17
CA SER A 14 -2.82 56.39 9.66
C SER A 14 -4.01 55.65 10.32
N SER A 15 -3.64 54.74 11.25
CA SER A 15 -4.23 54.32 12.56
C SER A 15 -5.76 54.16 12.73
N ASP A 16 -6.30 53.18 13.50
CA ASP A 16 -5.77 52.53 14.71
C ASP A 16 -6.34 51.12 15.00
N SER A 17 -5.84 50.44 16.03
CA SER A 17 -6.33 49.16 16.58
C SER A 17 -6.03 49.06 18.10
N PRO A 18 -6.33 47.97 18.83
CA PRO A 18 -7.57 47.19 19.00
C PRO A 18 -8.06 47.21 20.48
N THR A 19 -9.27 46.69 20.80
CA THR A 19 -9.69 46.54 22.23
C THR A 19 -10.56 45.32 22.57
N GLN A 20 -10.00 44.43 23.39
CA GLN A 20 -10.66 43.63 24.45
C GLN A 20 -9.90 43.97 25.77
N PRO A 21 -10.34 43.63 27.01
CA PRO A 21 -11.27 42.55 27.42
C PRO A 21 -12.24 42.92 28.59
N LYS A 22 -12.93 41.92 29.19
CA LYS A 22 -13.19 41.86 30.66
C LYS A 22 -13.65 40.46 31.14
N ARG A 23 -13.35 40.14 32.40
CA ARG A 23 -13.65 38.90 33.18
C ARG A 23 -14.78 39.13 34.20
N ILE A 24 -15.51 38.07 34.60
CA ILE A 24 -16.28 37.81 35.87
C ILE A 24 -17.11 36.50 35.69
N LEU A 25 -17.37 35.60 36.66
CA LEU A 25 -16.71 35.21 37.93
C LEU A 25 -17.21 33.78 38.38
N ASP A 26 -16.75 33.31 39.54
CA ASP A 26 -17.09 32.16 40.42
C ASP A 26 -18.61 31.85 40.64
N SER A 27 -19.13 30.70 41.12
CA SER A 27 -18.69 29.32 41.51
C SER A 27 -19.96 28.46 41.86
N PRO A 28 -19.98 27.40 42.73
CA PRO A 28 -19.46 26.02 42.66
C PRO A 28 -20.55 24.90 42.76
N SER A 29 -20.11 23.64 43.00
CA SER A 29 -20.91 22.43 43.40
C SER A 29 -21.70 21.71 42.27
N GLU A 30 -21.99 20.40 42.30
CA GLU A 30 -21.74 19.34 43.30
C GLU A 30 -21.60 17.94 42.63
N SER A 31 -21.12 16.91 43.34
CA SER A 31 -20.99 15.53 42.81
C SER A 31 -21.51 14.48 43.80
N PRO A 32 -22.41 13.56 43.42
CA PRO A 32 -22.74 12.39 44.23
C PRO A 32 -21.92 11.14 43.83
N LYS A 33 -21.38 10.45 44.83
CA LYS A 33 -20.73 9.12 44.73
C LYS A 33 -21.77 7.98 44.91
N PRO A 34 -21.44 6.72 44.57
CA PRO A 34 -22.44 5.68 44.26
C PRO A 34 -23.05 4.99 45.49
N GLN A 35 -24.21 4.35 45.29
CA GLN A 35 -24.90 3.52 46.29
C GLN A 35 -24.80 2.01 45.97
N LYS A 36 -25.18 1.18 46.96
CA LYS A 36 -24.70 -0.20 47.19
C LYS A 36 -25.44 -1.32 46.42
N LEU A 37 -24.74 -2.44 46.25
CA LEU A 37 -25.31 -3.75 45.89
C LEU A 37 -26.23 -4.34 46.99
N PRO A 38 -27.14 -5.26 46.60
CA PRO A 38 -27.47 -6.45 47.38
C PRO A 38 -26.87 -7.75 46.79
N ARG A 39 -26.99 -8.84 47.55
CA ARG A 39 -26.26 -10.12 47.42
C ARG A 39 -26.82 -11.13 46.40
N SER A 40 -25.88 -11.83 45.77
CA SER A 40 -25.87 -13.25 45.36
C SER A 40 -27.07 -14.18 45.64
N VAL A 41 -27.47 -14.94 44.61
CA VAL A 41 -27.91 -16.36 44.67
C VAL A 41 -27.27 -17.11 43.49
N GLU A 42 -27.21 -18.44 43.57
CA GLU A 42 -26.16 -19.30 42.97
C GLU A 42 -26.44 -19.92 41.58
N GLU A 43 -25.33 -20.29 40.94
CA GLU A 43 -25.08 -21.39 40.00
C GLU A 43 -26.09 -21.81 38.91
N GLY A 44 -25.62 -21.75 37.66
CA GLY A 44 -26.12 -22.52 36.54
C GLY A 44 -25.01 -22.71 35.49
N CYS A 45 -24.48 -23.94 35.36
CA CYS A 45 -23.42 -24.24 34.41
C CYS A 45 -24.00 -24.36 32.98
N GLY A 46 -23.56 -23.50 32.06
CA GLY A 46 -24.00 -23.49 30.67
C GLY A 46 -23.04 -22.70 29.78
N GLU A 47 -22.76 -23.21 28.58
CA GLU A 47 -21.70 -22.71 27.69
C GLU A 47 -21.99 -21.29 27.17
N GLY A 48 -21.28 -20.30 27.72
CA GLY A 48 -21.42 -18.89 27.36
C GLY A 48 -20.90 -18.55 25.97
N ARG A 49 -21.73 -18.73 24.93
CA ARG A 49 -21.60 -18.00 23.65
C ARG A 49 -22.01 -16.53 23.81
N GLU A 50 -21.32 -15.80 24.67
CA GLU A 50 -21.68 -14.41 25.00
C GLU A 50 -20.86 -13.40 24.20
N GLY A 51 -21.49 -12.90 23.13
CA GLY A 51 -20.99 -11.83 22.28
C GLY A 51 -22.03 -11.29 21.29
N MET A 52 -23.30 -11.65 21.44
CA MET A 52 -24.39 -11.19 20.56
C MET A 52 -25.12 -9.99 21.16
N SER A 53 -24.65 -8.80 20.82
CA SER A 53 -25.46 -7.59 20.84
C SER A 53 -25.01 -6.65 19.71
N GLN A 54 -25.35 -7.03 18.47
CA GLN A 54 -25.31 -6.13 17.30
C GLN A 54 -26.47 -6.43 16.35
N ASN A 55 -26.90 -5.39 15.63
CA ASN A 55 -28.16 -5.34 14.88
C ASN A 55 -28.29 -6.51 13.87
N PRO A 56 -29.25 -7.46 14.03
CA PRO A 56 -29.27 -8.75 13.32
C PRO A 56 -29.59 -8.65 11.81
N ARG A 57 -29.64 -7.44 11.27
CA ARG A 57 -29.98 -7.11 9.88
C ARG A 57 -28.75 -6.82 9.01
N LEU A 58 -27.62 -6.46 9.62
CA LEU A 58 -26.41 -6.01 8.95
C LEU A 58 -25.34 -7.12 8.97
N GLN A 59 -24.89 -7.56 7.80
CA GLN A 59 -23.71 -8.42 7.69
C GLN A 59 -22.49 -7.57 7.34
N ARG A 60 -21.45 -7.65 8.17
CA ARG A 60 -20.13 -7.11 7.85
C ARG A 60 -19.37 -8.09 6.96
N TYR A 61 -18.85 -7.61 5.84
CA TYR A 61 -17.94 -8.36 4.98
C TYR A 61 -16.54 -7.77 5.08
N LEU A 62 -15.55 -8.66 5.18
CA LEU A 62 -14.16 -8.37 4.90
C LEU A 62 -13.93 -8.58 3.41
N VAL A 63 -13.30 -7.63 2.75
CA VAL A 63 -13.12 -7.59 1.29
C VAL A 63 -11.66 -7.29 1.00
N ALA A 64 -10.98 -8.19 0.27
CA ALA A 64 -9.63 -7.95 -0.24
C ALA A 64 -9.70 -7.49 -1.68
N VAL A 65 -8.96 -6.42 -2.02
CA VAL A 65 -8.90 -5.84 -3.36
C VAL A 65 -7.47 -5.66 -3.84
N GLU A 66 -7.27 -5.88 -5.13
CA GLU A 66 -6.09 -5.44 -5.89
C GLU A 66 -6.47 -4.23 -6.75
N TYR A 67 -5.56 -3.29 -6.98
CA TYR A 67 -5.78 -2.17 -7.90
C TYR A 67 -4.51 -1.53 -8.46
N ILE A 68 -4.62 -1.00 -9.68
CA ILE A 68 -3.62 -0.14 -10.30
C ILE A 68 -3.92 1.31 -9.89
N GLY A 69 -3.02 1.93 -9.12
CA GLY A 69 -3.26 3.24 -8.49
C GLY A 69 -3.24 4.45 -9.43
N THR A 70 -2.74 4.29 -10.66
CA THR A 70 -2.41 5.40 -11.57
C THR A 70 -3.58 6.27 -11.98
N ARG A 71 -4.80 5.70 -12.02
CA ARG A 71 -6.05 6.42 -12.35
C ARG A 71 -6.85 6.86 -11.11
N PHE A 72 -6.26 6.80 -9.93
CA PHE A 72 -6.89 7.19 -8.66
C PHE A 72 -6.13 8.30 -7.94
N SER A 73 -6.87 9.28 -7.40
CA SER A 73 -6.38 10.33 -6.49
C SER A 73 -6.12 9.81 -5.07
N GLY A 74 -5.71 8.54 -4.94
CA GLY A 74 -5.53 7.81 -3.68
C GLY A 74 -6.74 6.96 -3.30
N SER A 75 -6.61 6.21 -2.20
CA SER A 75 -7.67 5.27 -1.80
C SER A 75 -8.83 5.92 -1.05
N GLN A 76 -8.54 6.90 -0.19
CA GLN A 76 -9.55 7.59 0.62
C GLN A 76 -10.46 8.48 -0.24
N ARG A 77 -11.78 8.40 -0.02
CA ARG A 77 -12.77 9.23 -0.74
C ARG A 77 -12.50 10.73 -0.56
N GLN A 78 -12.56 11.46 -1.67
CA GLN A 78 -12.36 12.91 -1.78
C GLN A 78 -13.45 13.50 -2.69
N PRO A 79 -13.90 14.75 -2.49
CA PRO A 79 -14.85 15.40 -3.38
C PRO A 79 -14.28 15.52 -4.80
N ASN A 80 -15.12 15.28 -5.82
CA ASN A 80 -14.81 15.48 -7.25
C ASN A 80 -13.58 14.71 -7.79
N CYS A 81 -13.07 13.70 -7.06
CA CYS A 81 -11.91 12.89 -7.46
C CYS A 81 -12.25 11.39 -7.54
N ARG A 82 -11.71 10.70 -8.54
CA ARG A 82 -11.82 9.24 -8.66
C ARG A 82 -10.90 8.59 -7.61
N THR A 83 -11.49 7.80 -6.71
CA THR A 83 -10.80 7.20 -5.55
C THR A 83 -11.22 5.74 -5.39
N VAL A 84 -10.35 4.92 -4.78
CA VAL A 84 -10.60 3.47 -4.60
C VAL A 84 -11.86 3.22 -3.75
N VAL A 85 -12.03 3.94 -2.63
CA VAL A 85 -13.25 3.89 -1.82
C VAL A 85 -14.46 4.32 -2.64
N GLY A 86 -14.37 5.41 -3.41
CA GLY A 86 -15.49 5.91 -4.19
C GLY A 86 -16.02 4.90 -5.20
N VAL A 87 -15.13 4.31 -6.00
CA VAL A 87 -15.50 3.31 -7.02
C VAL A 87 -16.04 2.02 -6.39
N LEU A 88 -15.53 1.59 -5.23
CA LEU A 88 -16.08 0.44 -4.50
C LEU A 88 -17.47 0.74 -3.93
N GLU A 89 -17.66 1.88 -3.27
CA GLU A 89 -18.96 2.29 -2.70
C GLU A 89 -20.02 2.37 -3.81
N ASP A 90 -19.67 2.93 -4.97
CA ASP A 90 -20.56 3.02 -6.13
C ASP A 90 -20.88 1.63 -6.73
N ALA A 91 -19.94 0.68 -6.70
CA ALA A 91 -20.17 -0.70 -7.16
C ALA A 91 -21.05 -1.51 -6.18
N PHE A 92 -20.82 -1.37 -4.88
CA PHE A 92 -21.71 -1.93 -3.84
C PHE A 92 -23.10 -1.29 -3.90
N HIS A 93 -23.20 0.02 -4.14
CA HIS A 93 -24.47 0.71 -4.32
C HIS A 93 -25.27 0.15 -5.49
N LYS A 94 -24.64 -0.06 -6.65
CA LYS A 94 -25.28 -0.69 -7.82
C LYS A 94 -25.72 -2.14 -7.58
N PHE A 95 -24.99 -2.88 -6.74
CA PHE A 95 -25.32 -4.25 -6.37
C PHE A 95 -26.49 -4.34 -5.37
N ILE A 96 -26.39 -3.65 -4.23
CA ILE A 96 -27.36 -3.74 -3.12
C ILE A 96 -28.58 -2.85 -3.37
N GLY A 97 -28.40 -1.70 -4.01
CA GLY A 97 -29.44 -0.69 -4.26
C GLY A 97 -29.50 0.43 -3.21
N GLN A 98 -28.60 0.44 -2.23
CA GLN A 98 -28.51 1.45 -1.16
C GLN A 98 -27.04 1.86 -0.94
N PRO A 99 -26.75 3.07 -0.46
CA PRO A 99 -25.36 3.47 -0.18
C PRO A 99 -24.75 2.61 0.92
N VAL A 100 -23.43 2.40 0.85
CA VAL A 100 -22.64 1.71 1.88
C VAL A 100 -21.46 2.61 2.27
N SER A 101 -20.83 2.33 3.42
CA SER A 101 -19.57 2.96 3.80
C SER A 101 -18.46 1.92 3.86
N ILE A 102 -17.29 2.26 3.29
CA ILE A 102 -16.14 1.34 3.20
C ILE A 102 -14.96 1.86 3.99
N SER A 103 -14.43 1.02 4.90
CA SER A 103 -13.28 1.36 5.75
C SER A 103 -12.10 0.43 5.52
N PHE A 104 -11.04 0.98 4.92
CA PHE A 104 -9.80 0.28 4.58
C PHE A 104 -8.86 0.03 5.78
N SER A 105 -8.04 -1.01 5.64
CA SER A 105 -6.95 -1.35 6.55
C SER A 105 -5.74 -0.42 6.38
N SER A 106 -5.48 0.03 5.16
CA SER A 106 -4.44 1.02 4.84
C SER A 106 -4.93 2.08 3.84
N ARG A 107 -4.46 3.32 4.01
CA ARG A 107 -4.59 4.39 3.02
C ARG A 107 -3.42 4.31 2.04
N THR A 108 -3.69 4.55 0.77
CA THR A 108 -2.65 4.70 -0.25
C THR A 108 -2.80 6.06 -0.93
N ASP A 109 -1.67 6.69 -1.21
CA ASP A 109 -1.61 7.99 -1.88
C ASP A 109 -1.96 7.86 -3.39
N ALA A 110 -2.09 8.97 -4.10
CA ALA A 110 -2.36 8.96 -5.54
C ALA A 110 -1.27 8.20 -6.31
N GLY A 111 -1.66 7.43 -7.33
CA GLY A 111 -0.73 6.59 -8.11
C GLY A 111 -0.36 5.24 -7.45
N VAL A 112 -0.45 5.11 -6.13
CA VAL A 112 -0.01 3.90 -5.40
C VAL A 112 -0.93 2.70 -5.67
N HIS A 113 -0.35 1.61 -6.17
CA HIS A 113 -1.03 0.33 -6.40
C HIS A 113 -1.26 -0.46 -5.10
N ALA A 114 -2.11 -1.48 -5.16
CA ALA A 114 -2.18 -2.52 -4.14
C ALA A 114 -2.29 -3.91 -4.76
N LEU A 115 -1.51 -4.85 -4.24
CA LEU A 115 -1.64 -6.29 -4.55
C LEU A 115 -2.72 -6.95 -3.69
N SER A 116 -2.90 -6.49 -2.45
CA SER A 116 -3.97 -6.92 -1.55
C SER A 116 -4.15 -5.87 -0.46
N ASN A 117 -5.00 -4.86 -0.71
CA ASN A 117 -5.48 -3.95 0.33
C ASN A 117 -6.84 -4.44 0.81
N VAL A 118 -7.09 -4.39 2.11
CA VAL A 118 -8.27 -5.00 2.73
C VAL A 118 -9.18 -3.92 3.27
N CYS A 119 -10.48 -3.99 3.00
CA CYS A 119 -11.48 -3.14 3.62
C CYS A 119 -12.60 -3.96 4.26
N HIS A 120 -13.43 -3.29 5.06
CA HIS A 120 -14.70 -3.86 5.50
C HIS A 120 -15.85 -2.96 5.10
N VAL A 121 -17.02 -3.58 4.93
CA VAL A 121 -18.27 -2.95 4.50
C VAL A 121 -19.43 -3.63 5.20
N ASP A 122 -20.41 -2.83 5.64
CA ASP A 122 -21.66 -3.33 6.21
C ASP A 122 -22.76 -3.32 5.16
N VAL A 123 -23.48 -4.44 5.04
CA VAL A 123 -24.54 -4.64 4.05
C VAL A 123 -25.76 -5.23 4.73
N GLU A 124 -26.88 -4.50 4.66
CA GLU A 124 -28.22 -4.99 4.94
C GLU A 124 -28.86 -5.38 3.60
N ARG A 125 -29.46 -6.58 3.52
CA ARG A 125 -30.07 -7.07 2.28
C ARG A 125 -31.58 -6.87 2.34
N ILE A 126 -32.09 -5.80 1.75
CA ILE A 126 -33.52 -5.48 1.75
C ILE A 126 -34.24 -6.14 0.56
N SER A 127 -35.43 -6.68 0.81
CA SER A 127 -36.31 -7.25 -0.21
C SER A 127 -36.87 -6.19 -1.16
N LYS A 128 -36.51 -6.27 -2.45
CA LYS A 128 -37.07 -5.39 -3.50
C LYS A 128 -38.58 -5.59 -3.73
N ARG A 129 -39.15 -6.72 -3.29
CA ARG A 129 -40.58 -7.05 -3.42
C ARG A 129 -41.41 -6.63 -2.21
N LYS A 130 -40.79 -6.52 -1.03
CA LYS A 130 -41.42 -6.09 0.22
C LYS A 130 -40.50 -5.11 0.96
N PRO A 131 -40.62 -3.80 0.73
CA PRO A 131 -39.83 -2.80 1.44
C PRO A 131 -39.92 -2.99 2.95
N GLY A 132 -38.76 -3.01 3.63
CA GLY A 132 -38.66 -3.27 5.08
C GLY A 132 -38.46 -4.74 5.49
N GLU A 133 -38.65 -5.72 4.58
CA GLU A 133 -38.27 -7.12 4.82
C GLU A 133 -36.75 -7.27 4.61
N VAL A 134 -36.04 -7.64 5.69
CA VAL A 134 -34.61 -7.97 5.62
C VAL A 134 -34.45 -9.46 5.30
N LEU A 135 -33.64 -9.74 4.28
CA LEU A 135 -33.36 -11.08 3.78
C LEU A 135 -32.05 -11.63 4.36
N THR A 136 -31.85 -12.93 4.24
CA THR A 136 -30.59 -13.59 4.61
C THR A 136 -29.39 -12.94 3.90
N PRO A 137 -28.23 -12.77 4.57
CA PRO A 137 -27.03 -12.22 3.94
C PRO A 137 -26.65 -12.90 2.61
N HIS A 138 -25.92 -12.19 1.76
CA HIS A 138 -25.39 -12.76 0.53
C HIS A 138 -24.18 -13.65 0.83
N GLU A 139 -24.13 -14.84 0.24
CA GLU A 139 -22.92 -15.65 0.28
C GLU A 139 -21.70 -14.86 -0.24
N PRO A 140 -20.52 -14.93 0.40
CA PRO A 140 -19.37 -14.11 0.02
C PRO A 140 -18.97 -14.24 -1.45
N GLY A 141 -19.11 -15.43 -2.03
CA GLY A 141 -18.88 -15.66 -3.46
C GLY A 141 -19.87 -14.95 -4.39
N VAL A 142 -21.10 -14.68 -3.93
CA VAL A 142 -22.08 -13.85 -4.65
C VAL A 142 -21.66 -12.38 -4.59
N VAL A 143 -21.29 -11.89 -3.40
CA VAL A 143 -20.79 -10.51 -3.22
C VAL A 143 -19.59 -10.24 -4.12
N ARG A 144 -18.57 -11.12 -4.11
CA ARG A 144 -17.38 -10.99 -4.98
C ARG A 144 -17.75 -10.89 -6.45
N ARG A 145 -18.58 -11.80 -6.98
CA ARG A 145 -18.98 -11.81 -8.40
C ARG A 145 -19.78 -10.56 -8.78
N ALA A 146 -20.75 -10.17 -7.94
CA ALA A 146 -21.62 -9.04 -8.23
C ALA A 146 -20.88 -7.70 -8.19
N VAL A 147 -20.00 -7.48 -7.19
CA VAL A 147 -19.17 -6.27 -7.11
C VAL A 147 -18.21 -6.21 -8.29
N ASN A 148 -17.49 -7.30 -8.61
CA ASN A 148 -16.58 -7.33 -9.77
C ASN A 148 -17.28 -7.04 -11.10
N HIS A 149 -18.51 -7.52 -11.30
CA HIS A 149 -19.31 -7.18 -12.49
C HIS A 149 -19.53 -5.66 -12.65
N PHE A 150 -19.72 -4.93 -11.56
CA PHE A 150 -19.84 -3.46 -11.60
C PHE A 150 -18.49 -2.75 -11.71
N LEU A 151 -17.42 -3.27 -11.09
CA LEU A 151 -16.06 -2.72 -11.22
C LEU A 151 -15.51 -2.86 -12.65
N GLN A 152 -15.74 -4.00 -13.31
CA GLN A 152 -15.35 -4.22 -14.70
C GLN A 152 -16.07 -3.27 -15.68
N LYS A 153 -17.32 -2.87 -15.37
CA LYS A 153 -18.05 -1.83 -16.11
C LYS A 153 -17.55 -0.41 -15.81
N CYS A 154 -16.74 -0.23 -14.76
CA CYS A 154 -16.16 1.04 -14.33
C CYS A 154 -14.63 1.04 -14.50
N GLU A 155 -14.20 0.76 -15.73
CA GLU A 155 -12.81 0.75 -16.24
C GLU A 155 -11.89 -0.40 -15.80
N GLY A 156 -12.28 -1.21 -14.80
CA GLY A 156 -11.55 -2.43 -14.44
C GLY A 156 -10.17 -2.25 -13.77
N ASP A 157 -9.87 -1.06 -13.22
CA ASP A 157 -8.60 -0.80 -12.48
C ASP A 157 -8.47 -1.51 -11.13
N ILE A 158 -9.56 -2.14 -10.67
CA ILE A 158 -9.73 -2.67 -9.33
C ILE A 158 -10.55 -3.96 -9.38
N THR A 159 -10.11 -4.97 -8.65
CA THR A 159 -10.77 -6.28 -8.56
C THR A 159 -10.88 -6.71 -7.11
N VAL A 160 -12.04 -7.23 -6.71
CA VAL A 160 -12.23 -7.95 -5.45
C VAL A 160 -11.72 -9.38 -5.62
N ILE A 161 -10.67 -9.74 -4.88
CA ILE A 161 -10.01 -11.05 -4.97
C ILE A 161 -10.57 -12.05 -3.94
N ASP A 162 -10.91 -11.59 -2.73
CA ASP A 162 -11.51 -12.41 -1.66
C ASP A 162 -12.58 -11.64 -0.89
N VAL A 163 -13.58 -12.36 -0.37
CA VAL A 163 -14.66 -11.84 0.48
C VAL A 163 -14.98 -12.85 1.57
N ARG A 164 -15.16 -12.39 2.82
CA ARG A 164 -15.55 -13.24 3.95
C ARG A 164 -16.55 -12.53 4.86
N CYS A 165 -17.48 -13.26 5.46
CA CYS A 165 -18.28 -12.74 6.57
C CYS A 165 -17.38 -12.62 7.81
N VAL A 166 -17.51 -11.53 8.56
CA VAL A 166 -16.79 -11.30 9.83
C VAL A 166 -17.73 -10.77 10.91
N PRO A 167 -17.37 -10.88 12.20
CA PRO A 167 -18.11 -10.25 13.29
C PRO A 167 -18.31 -8.74 13.08
N ALA A 168 -19.43 -8.21 13.57
CA ALA A 168 -19.79 -6.80 13.36
C ALA A 168 -18.94 -5.80 14.18
N ASP A 169 -18.14 -6.27 15.15
CA ASP A 169 -17.08 -5.48 15.80
C ASP A 169 -15.75 -5.45 15.00
N PHE A 170 -15.60 -6.30 13.98
CA PHE A 170 -14.35 -6.39 13.21
C PHE A 170 -14.10 -5.08 12.44
N HIS A 171 -12.94 -4.45 12.64
CA HIS A 171 -12.55 -3.24 11.93
C HIS A 171 -11.20 -3.41 11.22
N ALA A 172 -11.22 -3.42 9.88
CA ALA A 172 -10.06 -3.74 9.03
C ALA A 172 -8.77 -2.96 9.38
N ARG A 173 -8.88 -1.69 9.77
CA ARG A 173 -7.72 -0.88 10.23
C ARG A 173 -7.09 -1.37 11.53
N PHE A 174 -7.91 -1.73 12.52
CA PHE A 174 -7.48 -1.94 13.91
C PHE A 174 -7.19 -3.42 14.22
N LYS A 175 -7.80 -4.35 13.47
CA LYS A 175 -7.52 -5.79 13.56
C LYS A 175 -6.37 -6.25 12.63
N ALA A 176 -5.85 -5.38 11.76
CA ALA A 176 -4.71 -5.70 10.88
C ALA A 176 -3.40 -5.76 11.67
N LEU A 177 -2.80 -6.96 11.71
CA LEU A 177 -1.59 -7.27 12.47
C LEU A 177 -0.32 -6.62 11.92
N GLU A 178 -0.20 -6.54 10.59
CA GLU A 178 0.94 -5.94 9.90
C GLU A 178 0.56 -5.44 8.50
N ARG A 179 1.45 -4.64 7.90
CA ARG A 179 1.35 -4.11 6.54
C ARG A 179 2.71 -4.26 5.86
N THR A 180 2.70 -4.74 4.62
CA THR A 180 3.88 -4.91 3.78
C THR A 180 3.78 -3.99 2.56
N TYR A 181 4.85 -3.30 2.25
CA TYR A 181 5.01 -2.44 1.07
C TYR A 181 6.16 -2.96 0.22
N HIS A 182 5.97 -2.95 -1.10
CA HIS A 182 7.00 -3.30 -2.06
C HIS A 182 7.32 -2.09 -2.93
N TYR A 183 8.60 -1.71 -3.00
CA TYR A 183 9.12 -0.73 -3.94
C TYR A 183 9.89 -1.44 -5.02
N ARG A 184 9.52 -1.22 -6.28
CA ARG A 184 10.22 -1.79 -7.43
C ARG A 184 11.02 -0.71 -8.14
N ILE A 185 12.32 -0.95 -8.29
CA ILE A 185 13.28 -0.05 -8.92
C ILE A 185 13.89 -0.77 -10.12
N LEU A 186 14.04 -0.04 -11.21
CA LEU A 186 14.75 -0.49 -12.41
C LEU A 186 15.96 0.42 -12.58
N SER A 187 17.16 -0.16 -12.50
CA SER A 187 18.45 0.52 -12.54
C SER A 187 19.14 0.26 -13.89
N GLY A 188 19.72 1.30 -14.49
CA GLY A 188 20.51 1.21 -15.72
C GLY A 188 20.23 2.35 -16.70
N PRO A 189 21.20 2.70 -17.56
CA PRO A 189 21.23 3.95 -18.33
C PRO A 189 20.19 4.02 -19.45
N GLU A 190 19.67 2.87 -19.84
CA GLU A 190 18.77 2.70 -20.99
C GLU A 190 17.36 3.25 -20.72
N PRO A 191 16.61 3.70 -21.73
CA PRO A 191 15.24 4.17 -21.54
C PRO A 191 14.32 3.11 -20.94
N LEU A 192 13.47 3.50 -20.00
CA LEU A 192 12.50 2.61 -19.36
C LEU A 192 11.58 1.94 -20.40
N SER A 193 11.45 0.61 -20.32
CA SER A 193 10.51 -0.17 -21.14
C SER A 193 9.07 0.34 -20.99
N THR A 194 8.34 0.46 -22.11
CA THR A 194 6.91 0.83 -22.13
C THR A 194 6.05 -0.07 -21.24
N PHE A 195 6.43 -1.32 -21.04
CA PHE A 195 5.72 -2.25 -20.15
C PHE A 195 5.98 -1.98 -18.66
N GLU A 196 7.00 -1.20 -18.33
CA GLU A 196 7.39 -0.88 -16.95
C GLU A 196 6.98 0.53 -16.51
N LYS A 197 6.49 1.34 -17.46
CA LYS A 197 5.86 2.63 -17.19
C LYS A 197 4.77 2.50 -16.13
N ASP A 198 4.82 3.41 -15.17
CA ASP A 198 3.90 3.49 -14.03
C ASP A 198 3.80 2.19 -13.20
N ARG A 199 4.84 1.34 -13.21
CA ARG A 199 4.95 0.09 -12.42
C ARG A 199 6.26 -0.08 -11.65
N ALA A 200 7.26 0.77 -11.92
CA ALA A 200 8.54 0.81 -11.24
C ALA A 200 9.13 2.23 -11.31
N TRP A 201 10.05 2.53 -10.40
CA TRP A 201 10.87 3.74 -10.50
C TRP A 201 12.12 3.44 -11.32
N HIS A 202 12.31 4.16 -12.43
CA HIS A 202 13.56 4.12 -13.21
C HIS A 202 14.63 5.03 -12.57
N VAL A 203 15.81 4.45 -12.38
CA VAL A 203 17.04 5.11 -11.94
C VAL A 203 18.10 4.87 -13.03
N PRO A 204 18.52 5.89 -13.79
CA PRO A 204 19.53 5.73 -14.85
C PRO A 204 20.88 5.22 -14.33
N GLU A 205 21.20 5.47 -13.07
CA GLU A 205 22.44 5.08 -12.42
C GLU A 205 22.45 3.59 -12.00
N GLU A 206 23.64 2.97 -12.00
CA GLU A 206 23.87 1.66 -11.38
C GLU A 206 23.82 1.77 -9.85
N LEU A 207 23.05 0.87 -9.21
CA LEU A 207 22.90 0.84 -7.75
C LEU A 207 23.80 -0.24 -7.11
N ASP A 208 24.51 0.13 -6.03
CA ASP A 208 25.24 -0.81 -5.19
C ASP A 208 24.29 -1.53 -4.20
N ILE A 209 23.91 -2.76 -4.54
CA ILE A 209 23.08 -3.62 -3.69
C ILE A 209 23.71 -3.94 -2.32
N LEU A 210 25.04 -3.94 -2.18
CA LEU A 210 25.70 -4.19 -0.89
C LEU A 210 25.57 -2.98 0.02
N ALA A 211 25.76 -1.76 -0.51
CA ALA A 211 25.39 -0.53 0.18
C ALA A 211 23.90 -0.53 0.52
N MET A 212 23.01 -0.96 -0.41
CA MET A 212 21.58 -1.03 -0.15
C MET A 212 21.25 -1.95 1.04
N LYS A 213 21.81 -3.15 1.09
CA LYS A 213 21.59 -4.10 2.19
C LYS A 213 22.11 -3.59 3.53
N LYS A 214 23.28 -2.93 3.55
CA LYS A 214 23.82 -2.28 4.75
C LYS A 214 22.87 -1.20 5.27
N ALA A 215 22.42 -0.28 4.41
CA ALA A 215 21.49 0.77 4.81
C ALA A 215 20.14 0.21 5.29
N CYS A 216 19.61 -0.84 4.65
CA CYS A 216 18.40 -1.53 5.12
C CYS A 216 18.55 -2.05 6.56
N SER A 217 19.69 -2.69 6.89
CA SER A 217 19.93 -3.24 8.23
C SER A 217 19.95 -2.20 9.36
N ILE A 218 20.35 -0.96 9.06
CA ILE A 218 20.40 0.15 10.04
C ILE A 218 18.99 0.65 10.39
N LEU A 219 18.06 0.61 9.44
CA LEU A 219 16.70 1.15 9.60
C LEU A 219 15.70 0.16 10.22
N ILE A 220 16.06 -1.12 10.35
CA ILE A 220 15.25 -2.13 11.06
C ILE A 220 15.22 -1.79 12.56
N GLY A 221 14.10 -2.07 13.23
CA GLY A 221 13.90 -1.74 14.65
C GLY A 221 13.14 -0.44 14.85
N SER A 222 13.29 0.15 16.04
CA SER A 222 12.51 1.31 16.48
C SER A 222 13.32 2.60 16.41
N HIS A 223 12.93 3.52 15.52
CA HIS A 223 13.69 4.75 15.23
C HIS A 223 12.76 5.97 15.15
N ASP A 224 13.32 7.18 15.30
CA ASP A 224 12.62 8.42 14.97
C ASP A 224 12.68 8.68 13.45
N PHE A 225 11.56 8.49 12.76
CA PHE A 225 11.46 8.70 11.31
C PHE A 225 11.07 10.14 10.93
N SER A 226 11.33 11.13 11.79
CA SER A 226 11.03 12.55 11.52
C SER A 226 11.62 13.05 10.20
N SER A 227 12.84 12.63 9.84
CA SER A 227 13.49 12.98 8.56
C SER A 227 12.72 12.51 7.32
N PHE A 228 11.90 11.47 7.46
CA PHE A 228 11.10 10.87 6.39
C PHE A 228 9.61 11.23 6.49
N ARG A 229 9.23 12.05 7.47
CA ARG A 229 7.84 12.45 7.71
C ARG A 229 7.46 13.62 6.80
N ALA A 230 6.40 13.44 6.00
CA ALA A 230 5.82 14.53 5.21
C ALA A 230 5.25 15.64 6.11
N THR A 231 5.34 16.90 5.66
CA THR A 231 4.97 18.11 6.44
C THR A 231 3.53 18.10 6.97
N GLY A 232 2.60 17.42 6.29
CA GLY A 232 1.20 17.26 6.70
C GLY A 232 0.89 16.04 7.58
N CYS A 233 1.89 15.31 8.09
CA CYS A 233 1.66 14.05 8.78
C CYS A 233 1.08 14.22 10.20
N GLN A 234 -0.19 13.86 10.37
CA GLN A 234 -0.94 13.91 11.64
C GLN A 234 -0.62 12.77 12.63
N ALA A 235 0.52 12.09 12.50
CA ALA A 235 0.89 11.01 13.41
C ALA A 235 1.37 11.55 14.77
N LYS A 236 0.77 11.07 15.87
CA LYS A 236 1.08 11.53 17.26
C LYS A 236 2.55 11.40 17.66
N SER A 237 3.28 10.44 17.07
CA SER A 237 4.71 10.25 17.28
C SER A 237 5.39 9.90 15.95
N PRO A 238 6.58 10.45 15.67
CA PRO A 238 7.41 10.05 14.53
C PRO A 238 8.17 8.74 14.79
N ILE A 239 8.20 8.25 16.04
CA ILE A 239 8.82 6.97 16.37
C ILE A 239 7.98 5.83 15.77
N LYS A 240 8.64 4.95 15.01
CA LYS A 240 8.03 3.77 14.38
C LYS A 240 8.96 2.57 14.51
N THR A 241 8.38 1.39 14.42
CA THR A 241 9.12 0.13 14.37
C THR A 241 8.94 -0.51 13.00
N LEU A 242 10.06 -0.77 12.30
CA LEU A 242 10.11 -1.65 11.14
C LEU A 242 10.48 -3.06 11.61
N ASP A 243 9.64 -4.03 11.28
CA ASP A 243 9.88 -5.46 11.54
C ASP A 243 10.73 -6.09 10.42
N GLU A 244 10.69 -5.52 9.22
CA GLU A 244 11.48 -5.95 8.07
C GLU A 244 11.79 -4.77 7.16
N LEU A 245 13.04 -4.70 6.69
CA LEU A 245 13.43 -3.93 5.53
C LEU A 245 14.50 -4.71 4.77
N SER A 246 14.18 -5.15 3.56
CA SER A 246 15.06 -5.99 2.75
C SER A 246 15.09 -5.50 1.30
N VAL A 247 16.20 -5.78 0.60
CA VAL A 247 16.37 -5.50 -0.83
C VAL A 247 16.88 -6.74 -1.54
N THR A 248 16.20 -7.12 -2.60
CA THR A 248 16.54 -8.25 -3.47
C THR A 248 16.64 -7.78 -4.92
N GLU A 249 17.72 -8.17 -5.58
CA GLU A 249 17.75 -8.17 -7.04
C GLU A 249 16.92 -9.36 -7.53
N VAL A 250 16.03 -9.10 -8.49
CA VAL A 250 15.14 -10.09 -9.08
C VAL A 250 15.27 -9.99 -10.60
N LEU A 251 15.01 -11.09 -11.31
CA LEU A 251 14.87 -11.02 -12.76
C LEU A 251 13.62 -10.18 -13.10
N PRO A 252 13.67 -9.26 -14.09
CA PRO A 252 12.49 -8.56 -14.56
C PRO A 252 11.40 -9.56 -14.99
N SER A 253 10.20 -9.41 -14.43
CA SER A 253 9.06 -10.28 -14.76
C SER A 253 8.51 -9.92 -16.15
N LEU A 254 9.10 -10.51 -17.19
CA LEU A 254 8.62 -10.36 -18.55
C LEU A 254 7.32 -11.14 -18.73
N TYR A 255 6.18 -10.44 -18.75
CA TYR A 255 4.88 -11.01 -19.10
C TYR A 255 4.86 -11.61 -20.52
N PHE A 256 5.67 -11.06 -21.42
CA PHE A 256 5.82 -11.50 -22.81
C PHE A 256 7.31 -11.49 -23.19
N PRO A 257 8.09 -12.54 -22.82
CA PRO A 257 9.48 -12.65 -23.24
C PRO A 257 9.55 -13.00 -24.73
N SER A 258 10.45 -12.34 -25.44
CA SER A 258 10.86 -12.72 -26.79
C SER A 258 11.51 -14.11 -26.80
N ILE A 259 11.68 -14.68 -28.00
CA ILE A 259 12.34 -15.98 -28.19
C ILE A 259 13.77 -15.96 -27.63
N MET A 260 14.49 -14.82 -27.79
CA MET A 260 15.84 -14.64 -27.26
C MET A 260 15.85 -14.59 -25.73
N GLU A 261 14.99 -13.75 -25.13
CA GLU A 261 14.91 -13.61 -23.67
C GLU A 261 14.51 -14.92 -22.98
N ARG A 262 13.69 -15.77 -23.63
CA ARG A 262 13.30 -17.09 -23.13
C ARG A 262 14.48 -18.06 -23.05
N SER A 263 15.28 -18.17 -24.11
CA SER A 263 16.49 -19.02 -24.15
C SER A 263 17.50 -18.63 -23.06
N GLU A 264 17.68 -17.32 -22.85
CA GLU A 264 18.52 -16.77 -21.78
C GLU A 264 17.95 -17.10 -20.38
N MET A 265 16.63 -16.99 -20.16
CA MET A 265 15.99 -17.34 -18.89
C MET A 265 16.08 -18.84 -18.57
N GLU A 266 15.93 -19.72 -19.57
CA GLU A 266 16.10 -21.16 -19.41
C GLU A 266 17.55 -21.50 -19.01
N SER A 267 18.52 -20.80 -19.60
CA SER A 267 19.95 -20.94 -19.27
C SER A 267 20.29 -20.46 -17.85
N LEU A 268 19.71 -19.34 -17.38
CA LEU A 268 19.90 -18.86 -16.00
C LEU A 268 19.18 -19.73 -14.95
N ASN A 269 18.05 -20.35 -15.29
CA ASN A 269 17.39 -21.29 -14.36
C ASN A 269 18.16 -22.62 -14.23
N GLY A 270 18.89 -23.04 -15.27
CA GLY A 270 19.76 -24.22 -15.24
C GLY A 270 20.94 -24.12 -14.26
N SER A 271 21.45 -22.91 -14.00
CA SER A 271 22.54 -22.69 -13.03
C SER A 271 22.07 -22.55 -11.58
N LEU A 272 20.76 -22.41 -11.35
CA LEU A 272 20.14 -22.35 -10.01
C LEU A 272 19.62 -23.71 -9.51
N SER A 273 19.63 -24.76 -10.33
CA SER A 273 19.09 -26.09 -9.99
C SER A 273 20.13 -27.14 -9.56
N CYS A 274 21.43 -26.87 -9.71
CA CYS A 274 22.48 -27.85 -9.47
C CYS A 274 23.11 -27.75 -8.05
N SER A 275 22.33 -28.08 -7.01
CA SER A 275 22.85 -28.22 -5.64
C SER A 275 22.08 -29.21 -4.74
N LYS A 276 21.83 -30.44 -5.25
CA LYS A 276 21.51 -31.62 -4.44
C LYS A 276 22.17 -32.89 -5.01
N THR A 277 23.14 -33.43 -4.25
CA THR A 277 23.49 -34.86 -4.01
C THR A 277 22.98 -35.93 -5.01
N SER A 278 23.75 -36.93 -5.46
CA SER A 278 24.89 -37.63 -4.81
C SER A 278 25.66 -38.59 -5.74
N ASP A 279 26.95 -38.78 -5.44
CA ASP A 279 27.81 -40.00 -5.51
C ASP A 279 28.15 -40.76 -6.83
N HIS A 280 29.44 -41.13 -6.91
CA HIS A 280 30.16 -42.02 -7.85
C HIS A 280 30.22 -41.56 -9.34
N GLU A 281 31.36 -41.59 -10.07
CA GLU A 281 32.67 -42.24 -9.89
C GLU A 281 33.81 -41.40 -10.53
N LEU A 282 35.08 -41.64 -10.18
CA LEU A 282 36.26 -41.00 -10.82
C LEU A 282 36.72 -41.81 -12.05
N PRO A 283 37.47 -41.19 -12.98
CA PRO A 283 38.91 -41.48 -12.98
C PRO A 283 39.82 -40.25 -13.13
N ALA A 284 41.09 -40.45 -12.78
CA ALA A 284 42.10 -39.40 -12.68
C ALA A 284 42.76 -39.02 -14.02
N ASN A 285 43.01 -37.72 -14.20
CA ASN A 285 44.33 -37.12 -14.44
C ASN A 285 44.18 -35.74 -15.09
N TYR A 286 44.66 -34.69 -14.42
CA TYR A 286 45.73 -33.79 -14.88
C TYR A 286 45.88 -32.66 -13.85
N LEU A 287 47.11 -32.41 -13.38
CA LEU A 287 47.43 -31.12 -12.79
C LEU A 287 47.49 -30.10 -13.94
N ASP A 288 46.88 -28.93 -13.77
CA ASP A 288 47.70 -27.72 -13.88
C ASP A 288 47.15 -26.59 -13.00
N THR A 289 48.03 -25.67 -12.61
CA THR A 289 47.78 -24.59 -11.65
C THR A 289 47.82 -23.25 -12.37
N SER A 290 46.67 -22.63 -12.61
CA SER A 290 46.63 -21.21 -12.98
C SER A 290 45.36 -20.52 -12.50
N GLY A 291 45.54 -19.36 -11.88
CA GLY A 291 44.42 -18.54 -11.42
C GLY A 291 43.73 -17.87 -12.60
N MET A 292 42.44 -18.16 -12.81
CA MET A 292 41.65 -17.42 -13.79
C MET A 292 41.26 -16.06 -13.23
N SER A 293 42.06 -15.06 -13.60
CA SER A 293 41.62 -13.67 -13.64
C SER A 293 40.33 -13.59 -14.48
N ILE A 294 39.29 -12.96 -13.94
CA ILE A 294 38.10 -12.63 -14.73
C ILE A 294 38.52 -11.53 -15.73
N GLN A 295 38.95 -11.96 -16.91
CA GLN A 295 39.26 -11.05 -18.00
C GLN A 295 37.99 -10.29 -18.38
N LYS A 296 38.06 -8.97 -18.30
CA LYS A 296 37.13 -8.07 -18.99
C LYS A 296 37.35 -8.23 -20.50
N ASN A 297 36.76 -9.26 -21.10
CA ASN A 297 36.64 -9.31 -22.54
C ASN A 297 35.57 -8.30 -22.98
N SER A 298 36.04 -7.34 -23.78
CA SER A 298 35.21 -6.38 -24.49
C SER A 298 34.37 -7.09 -25.54
N THR A 299 33.15 -7.48 -25.19
CA THR A 299 32.16 -8.01 -26.13
C THR A 299 31.22 -6.89 -26.57
N ASP A 300 31.75 -5.94 -27.34
CA ASP A 300 30.93 -4.96 -28.05
C ASP A 300 30.44 -5.54 -29.39
N CYS A 301 29.32 -5.03 -29.90
CA CYS A 301 28.79 -5.31 -31.24
C CYS A 301 28.33 -6.76 -31.57
N CYS A 302 27.50 -7.38 -30.72
CA CYS A 302 26.59 -8.46 -31.17
C CYS A 302 25.23 -8.48 -30.43
N GLN A 303 24.67 -7.31 -30.05
CA GLN A 303 23.25 -7.26 -29.65
C GLN A 303 22.36 -7.56 -30.87
N GLY A 304 21.70 -8.71 -30.85
CA GLY A 304 20.78 -9.11 -31.92
C GLY A 304 19.60 -8.15 -32.06
N PHE A 305 19.16 -7.93 -33.30
CA PHE A 305 18.01 -7.07 -33.59
C PHE A 305 16.77 -7.48 -32.79
N GLY A 306 16.18 -6.54 -32.06
CA GLY A 306 15.01 -6.77 -31.21
C GLY A 306 15.30 -7.23 -29.78
N HIS A 307 16.57 -7.39 -29.38
CA HIS A 307 16.92 -7.55 -27.96
C HIS A 307 16.53 -6.28 -27.18
N ARG A 308 15.93 -6.43 -26.01
CA ARG A 308 15.55 -5.32 -25.13
C ARG A 308 16.64 -5.13 -24.08
N SER A 309 17.21 -3.93 -24.00
CA SER A 309 18.16 -3.61 -22.94
C SER A 309 17.54 -3.86 -21.57
N ARG A 310 18.25 -4.62 -20.72
CA ARG A 310 17.73 -5.06 -19.42
C ARG A 310 18.17 -4.12 -18.30
N HIS A 311 17.22 -3.48 -17.63
CA HIS A 311 17.46 -2.87 -16.33
C HIS A 311 17.66 -3.95 -15.26
N ARG A 312 18.56 -3.68 -14.31
CA ARG A 312 18.65 -4.46 -13.07
C ARG A 312 17.43 -4.13 -12.22
N CYS A 313 16.67 -5.15 -11.84
CA CYS A 313 15.40 -4.96 -11.14
C CYS A 313 15.58 -5.27 -9.65
N TYR A 314 15.35 -4.26 -8.81
CA TYR A 314 15.36 -4.41 -7.36
C TYR A 314 13.95 -4.34 -6.81
N VAL A 315 13.63 -5.26 -5.90
CA VAL A 315 12.44 -5.16 -5.05
C VAL A 315 12.90 -4.93 -3.62
N ILE A 316 12.40 -3.85 -3.03
CA ILE A 316 12.57 -3.54 -1.62
C ILE A 316 11.27 -3.88 -0.91
N THR A 317 11.36 -4.71 0.12
CA THR A 317 10.21 -5.09 0.95
C THR A 317 10.35 -4.43 2.31
N ALA A 318 9.33 -3.67 2.70
CA ALA A 318 9.24 -3.03 4.01
C ALA A 318 7.99 -3.53 4.72
N ARG A 319 8.13 -4.14 5.91
CA ARG A 319 7.03 -4.68 6.70
C ARG A 319 7.02 -4.08 8.10
N ALA A 320 5.84 -3.71 8.56
CA ALA A 320 5.63 -3.19 9.90
C ALA A 320 4.31 -3.69 10.49
N ARG A 321 4.38 -4.23 11.70
CA ARG A 321 3.26 -4.44 12.62
C ARG A 321 2.76 -3.11 13.14
N SER A 322 3.69 -2.21 13.46
CA SER A 322 3.38 -0.86 13.91
C SER A 322 2.82 0.01 12.77
N PHE A 323 1.84 0.86 13.09
CA PHE A 323 1.05 1.58 12.10
C PHE A 323 1.85 2.72 11.41
N LEU A 324 2.32 2.47 10.20
CA LEU A 324 2.88 3.48 9.27
C LEU A 324 1.74 4.29 8.62
N TYR A 325 1.71 5.60 8.83
CA TYR A 325 0.63 6.50 8.36
C TYR A 325 1.23 7.65 7.54
N HIS A 326 0.71 7.89 6.33
CA HIS A 326 1.11 8.99 5.43
C HIS A 326 2.62 9.07 5.13
N GLN A 327 3.30 7.93 4.99
CA GLN A 327 4.77 7.92 5.00
C GLN A 327 5.44 7.09 3.89
N ALA A 328 4.80 6.04 3.36
CA ALA A 328 5.44 5.15 2.38
C ALA A 328 6.01 5.89 1.14
N TYR A 329 5.21 6.70 0.45
CA TYR A 329 5.65 7.35 -0.80
C TYR A 329 6.79 8.37 -0.59
N GLY A 330 6.75 9.11 0.51
CA GLY A 330 7.78 10.08 0.87
C GLY A 330 9.08 9.44 1.38
N TRP A 331 8.98 8.30 2.08
CA TRP A 331 10.14 7.59 2.62
C TRP A 331 11.14 7.21 1.52
N TRP A 332 10.76 6.35 0.58
CA TRP A 332 11.75 5.79 -0.34
C TRP A 332 12.22 6.77 -1.42
N SER A 333 11.33 7.65 -1.90
CA SER A 333 11.72 8.75 -2.80
C SER A 333 12.73 9.71 -2.18
N LYS A 334 12.72 9.86 -0.84
CA LYS A 334 13.73 10.62 -0.12
C LYS A 334 14.99 9.80 0.14
N ILE A 335 14.87 8.57 0.63
CA ILE A 335 16.02 7.66 0.86
C ILE A 335 16.90 7.56 -0.40
N CYS A 336 16.34 7.22 -1.56
CA CYS A 336 17.16 7.14 -2.80
C CYS A 336 17.68 8.49 -3.32
N ARG A 337 17.09 9.64 -2.93
CA ARG A 337 17.68 10.96 -3.21
C ARG A 337 18.87 11.23 -2.30
N ASP A 338 18.69 11.03 -0.99
CA ASP A 338 19.74 11.18 0.02
C ASP A 338 20.93 10.21 -0.24
N TRP A 339 20.73 9.13 -1.00
CA TRP A 339 21.79 8.20 -1.42
C TRP A 339 22.52 8.60 -2.69
N ARG A 340 21.87 9.36 -3.60
CA ARG A 340 22.58 10.02 -4.71
C ARG A 340 23.60 11.00 -4.15
N ASP A 341 23.23 11.72 -3.09
CA ASP A 341 24.04 12.79 -2.52
C ASP A 341 25.15 12.28 -1.58
N ASN A 342 25.02 11.10 -0.97
CA ASN A 342 26.06 10.46 -0.12
C ASN A 342 27.00 9.49 -0.88
N SER A 343 26.93 9.46 -2.22
CA SER A 343 27.78 8.61 -3.06
C SER A 343 28.82 9.41 -3.88
N GLN A 344 29.09 10.67 -3.50
CA GLN A 344 30.13 11.54 -4.06
C GLN A 344 31.22 11.85 -3.04
#